data_AF-C0PNG1-F1
#
_entry.id   AF-C0PNG1-F1
#
_cell.length_a   1.000
_cell.length_b   1.000
_cell.length_c   1.000
_cell.angle_alpha   90.00
_cell.angle_beta   90.00
_cell.angle_gamma   90.00
#
_symmetry.space_group_name_H-M   'P 1'
#
loop_
_entity.id
_entity.type
_entity.pdbx_description
1 polymer ?
#
loop_
_entity_poly.entity_id
_entity_poly.type
_entity_poly.pdbx_seq_one_letter_code
_entity_poly.pdbx_strand_id
1 'polypeptide(L)'
;MSDERVKAEALQILGLFQVLPRLVVFDLDYTLWPFYCECRSKRDSPSLFRHARGIMYALKEKGIDMAIASRSPTPDIAKVFLDKLEFQSMFVAQVRILPQPAVIFVWVVVSLSAYKNSLMQHSSGKLFL
;
A
#
# COMPACT_ATOMS: atom_id res chain seq x y z
N MET A 1 18.29 -1.64 -7.90
CA MET A 1 18.14 -2.16 -9.27
C MET A 1 16.83 -2.90 -9.50
N SER A 2 16.30 -3.68 -8.54
CA SER A 2 14.95 -4.26 -8.65
C SER A 2 13.87 -3.20 -8.56
N ASP A 3 13.98 -2.29 -7.60
CA ASP A 3 12.89 -1.39 -7.22
C ASP A 3 12.69 -0.29 -8.25
N GLU A 4 13.77 0.18 -8.90
CA GLU A 4 13.70 1.12 -10.02
C GLU A 4 12.96 0.53 -11.22
N ARG A 5 13.18 -0.77 -11.52
CA ARG A 5 12.45 -1.45 -12.58
C ARG A 5 10.96 -1.57 -12.26
N VAL A 6 10.65 -1.99 -11.03
CA VAL A 6 9.24 -2.08 -10.57
C VAL A 6 8.57 -0.71 -10.59
N LYS A 7 9.28 0.34 -10.17
CA LYS A 7 8.80 1.72 -10.22
C LYS A 7 8.50 2.14 -11.65
N ALA A 8 9.41 1.88 -12.60
CA ALA A 8 9.22 2.21 -14.01
C ALA A 8 8.00 1.48 -14.61
N GLU A 9 7.84 0.20 -14.32
CA GLU A 9 6.65 -0.58 -14.73
C GLU A 9 5.36 -0.02 -14.11
N ALA A 10 5.38 0.32 -12.83
CA ALA A 10 4.23 0.93 -12.15
C ALA A 10 3.87 2.31 -12.72
N LEU A 11 4.87 3.14 -13.06
CA LEU A 11 4.67 4.44 -13.72
C LEU A 11 4.08 4.29 -15.12
N GLN A 12 4.51 3.28 -15.89
CA GLN A 12 3.93 2.96 -17.19
C GLN A 12 2.45 2.59 -17.03
N ILE A 13 2.11 1.73 -16.07
CA ILE A 13 0.72 1.35 -15.79
C ILE A 13 -0.11 2.56 -15.40
N LEU A 14 0.40 3.40 -14.48
CA LEU A 14 -0.25 4.66 -14.10
C LEU A 14 -0.48 5.58 -15.31
N GLY A 15 0.46 5.63 -16.25
CA GLY A 15 0.35 6.42 -17.47
C GLY A 15 -0.71 5.94 -18.47
N LEU A 16 -1.25 4.73 -18.29
CA LEU A 16 -2.34 4.22 -19.15
C LEU A 16 -3.72 4.81 -18.79
N PHE A 17 -3.85 5.44 -17.64
CA PHE A 17 -5.14 5.95 -17.14
C PHE A 17 -5.18 7.48 -17.21
N GLN A 18 -6.29 8.02 -17.73
CA GLN A 18 -6.52 9.47 -17.79
C GLN A 18 -6.88 10.06 -16.43
N VAL A 19 -7.54 9.28 -15.57
CA VAL A 19 -7.93 9.69 -14.22
C VAL A 19 -7.25 8.78 -13.22
N LEU A 20 -6.47 9.37 -12.32
CA LEU A 20 -5.77 8.67 -11.25
C LEU A 20 -6.48 8.86 -9.91
N PRO A 21 -6.40 7.87 -9.00
CA PRO A 21 -6.90 8.04 -7.64
C PRO A 21 -6.10 9.15 -6.94
N ARG A 22 -6.76 9.91 -6.07
CA ARG A 22 -6.11 10.93 -5.24
C ARG A 22 -5.47 10.34 -3.98
N LEU A 23 -5.97 9.20 -3.52
CA LEU A 23 -5.54 8.51 -2.31
C LEU A 23 -5.51 7.00 -2.56
N VAL A 24 -4.44 6.34 -2.14
CA VAL A 24 -4.33 4.88 -2.06
C VAL A 24 -4.13 4.48 -0.60
N VAL A 25 -4.95 3.56 -0.11
CA VAL A 25 -4.90 3.11 1.28
C VAL A 25 -4.33 1.69 1.31
N PHE A 26 -3.27 1.47 2.09
CA PHE A 26 -2.62 0.17 2.27
C PHE A 26 -3.02 -0.47 3.60
N ASP A 27 -3.36 -1.76 3.58
CA ASP A 27 -3.20 -2.59 4.78
C ASP A 27 -1.71 -2.92 4.97
N LEU A 28 -1.37 -3.55 6.09
CA LEU A 28 -0.02 -3.91 6.47
C LEU A 28 0.24 -5.39 6.27
N ASP A 29 -0.44 -6.22 7.06
CA ASP A 29 -0.22 -7.67 7.12
C ASP A 29 -0.65 -8.32 5.80
N TYR A 30 0.24 -9.10 5.20
CA TYR A 30 0.08 -9.70 3.87
C TYR A 30 -0.20 -8.72 2.72
N THR A 31 0.04 -7.43 2.95
CA THR A 31 -0.06 -6.37 1.93
C THR A 31 1.31 -5.76 1.68
N LEU A 32 1.90 -5.09 2.67
CA LEU A 32 3.25 -4.54 2.54
C LEU A 32 4.32 -5.58 2.84
N TRP A 33 4.08 -6.43 3.83
CA TRP A 33 5.01 -7.46 4.28
C TRP A 33 4.36 -8.86 4.34
N PRO A 34 5.14 -9.95 4.18
CA PRO A 34 4.61 -11.31 4.07
C PRO A 34 4.41 -12.01 5.43
N PHE A 35 3.89 -11.31 6.43
CA PHE A 35 3.66 -11.87 7.77
C PHE A 35 2.57 -11.09 8.54
N TYR A 36 2.08 -11.67 9.63
CA TYR A 36 1.29 -10.95 10.63
C TYR A 36 2.21 -10.22 11.61
N CYS A 37 1.97 -8.92 11.82
CA CYS A 37 2.75 -8.09 12.74
C CYS A 37 2.62 -8.54 14.19
N GLU A 38 1.49 -9.17 14.56
CA GLU A 38 1.24 -9.68 15.93
C GLU A 38 2.18 -10.83 16.33
N CYS A 39 2.70 -11.59 15.36
CA CYS A 39 3.63 -12.70 15.58
C CYS A 39 5.11 -12.26 15.66
N ARG A 40 5.37 -10.94 15.69
CA ARG A 40 6.72 -10.36 15.59
C ARG A 40 7.07 -9.54 16.82
N SER A 41 8.34 -9.19 16.92
CA SER A 41 8.86 -8.32 17.98
C SER A 41 9.39 -7.00 17.41
N LYS A 42 9.42 -5.94 18.22
CA LYS A 42 10.05 -4.65 17.86
C LYS A 42 11.52 -4.78 17.47
N ARG A 43 12.20 -5.85 17.86
CA ARG A 43 13.62 -6.10 17.53
C ARG A 43 13.78 -6.67 16.13
N ASP A 44 12.74 -7.32 15.59
CA ASP A 44 12.81 -7.97 14.29
C ASP A 44 12.97 -6.92 13.17
N SER A 45 13.68 -7.29 12.11
CA SER A 45 13.80 -6.48 10.91
C SER A 45 12.72 -6.89 9.92
N PRO A 46 11.73 -6.02 9.63
CA PRO A 46 10.69 -6.33 8.66
C PRO A 46 11.27 -6.41 7.24
N SER A 47 10.69 -7.28 6.42
CA SER A 47 10.93 -7.33 4.98
C SER A 47 9.63 -7.02 4.23
N LEU A 48 9.75 -6.26 3.14
CA LEU A 48 8.63 -6.00 2.25
C LEU A 48 8.49 -7.09 1.20
N PHE A 49 7.31 -7.16 0.58
CA PHE A 49 7.19 -7.75 -0.75
C PHE A 49 8.12 -7.03 -1.73
N ARG A 50 8.76 -7.82 -2.61
CA ARG A 50 9.73 -7.36 -3.62
C ARG A 50 9.24 -6.20 -4.50
N HIS A 51 7.93 -6.03 -4.66
CA HIS A 51 7.33 -4.99 -5.50
C HIS A 51 6.81 -3.78 -4.72
N ALA A 52 6.63 -3.89 -3.40
CA ALA A 52 5.94 -2.87 -2.60
C ALA A 52 6.65 -1.52 -2.68
N ARG A 53 7.97 -1.50 -2.48
CA ARG A 53 8.77 -0.27 -2.48
C ARG A 53 8.68 0.46 -3.82
N GLY A 54 8.84 -0.25 -4.93
CA GLY A 54 8.77 0.34 -6.27
C GLY A 54 7.40 0.95 -6.59
N ILE A 55 6.32 0.28 -6.19
CA ILE A 55 4.95 0.78 -6.38
C ILE A 55 4.71 2.04 -5.55
N MET A 56 5.10 2.05 -4.27
CA MET A 56 4.94 3.22 -3.40
C MET A 56 5.69 4.44 -3.94
N TYR A 57 6.90 4.24 -4.49
CA TYR A 57 7.64 5.33 -5.12
C TYR A 57 6.98 5.85 -6.40
N ALA A 58 6.36 4.99 -7.19
CA ALA A 58 5.62 5.41 -8.38
C ALA A 58 4.39 6.25 -8.02
N LEU A 59 3.65 5.85 -6.97
CA LEU A 59 2.53 6.61 -6.44
C LEU A 59 2.97 7.99 -5.94
N LYS A 60 4.05 8.04 -5.15
CA LYS A 60 4.64 9.28 -4.65
C LYS A 60 5.06 10.22 -5.79
N GLU A 61 5.69 9.69 -6.84
CA GLU A 61 6.11 10.49 -8.01
C GLU A 61 4.92 11.04 -8.80
N LYS A 62 3.80 10.31 -8.86
CA LYS A 62 2.55 10.80 -9.47
C LYS A 62 1.76 11.76 -8.57
N GLY A 63 2.23 12.04 -7.35
CA GLY A 63 1.52 12.91 -6.41
C GLY A 63 0.23 12.29 -5.87
N ILE A 64 0.17 10.96 -5.81
CA ILE A 64 -0.96 10.23 -5.23
C ILE A 64 -0.69 10.07 -3.74
N ASP A 65 -1.61 10.56 -2.90
CA ASP A 65 -1.49 10.42 -1.46
C ASP A 65 -1.60 8.94 -1.06
N MET A 66 -0.87 8.57 -0.01
CA MET A 66 -0.89 7.21 0.52
C MET A 66 -1.30 7.23 1.99
N ALA A 67 -2.14 6.29 2.43
CA ALA A 67 -2.50 6.12 3.83
C ALA A 67 -2.39 4.65 4.27
N ILE A 68 -2.34 4.42 5.57
CA ILE A 68 -2.38 3.08 6.16
C ILE A 68 -3.70 2.85 6.88
N ALA A 69 -4.23 1.65 6.71
CA ALA A 69 -5.44 1.14 7.31
C ALA A 69 -5.21 -0.29 7.79
N SER A 70 -4.95 -0.49 9.08
CA SER A 70 -4.68 -1.84 9.60
C SER A 70 -5.57 -2.23 10.76
N ARG A 71 -5.92 -3.52 10.80
CA ARG A 71 -6.65 -4.17 11.90
C ARG A 71 -5.72 -4.82 12.92
N SER A 72 -4.40 -4.75 12.71
CA SER A 72 -3.42 -5.41 13.59
C SER A 72 -3.61 -4.96 15.04
N PRO A 73 -3.67 -5.89 16.01
CA PRO A 73 -3.83 -5.53 17.41
C PRO A 73 -2.58 -4.83 17.98
N THR A 74 -1.44 -4.88 17.31
CA THR A 74 -0.12 -4.38 17.76
C THR A 74 0.37 -3.14 16.98
N PRO A 75 -0.18 -1.93 17.24
CA PRO A 75 0.12 -0.74 16.42
C PRO A 75 1.56 -0.23 16.65
N ASP A 76 2.10 -0.51 17.83
CA ASP A 76 3.42 -0.12 18.27
C ASP A 76 4.52 -0.90 17.54
N ILE A 77 4.28 -2.18 17.23
CA ILE A 77 5.19 -3.00 16.41
C ILE A 77 5.14 -2.53 14.96
N ALA A 78 3.93 -2.34 14.42
CA ALA A 78 3.73 -1.85 13.07
C ALA A 78 4.42 -0.49 12.83
N LYS A 79 4.30 0.44 13.79
CA LYS A 79 4.96 1.75 13.71
C LYS A 79 6.49 1.61 13.66
N VAL A 80 7.07 0.82 14.56
CA VAL A 80 8.53 0.55 14.56
C VAL A 80 8.99 -0.06 13.24
N PHE A 81 8.20 -0.94 12.63
CA PHE A 81 8.54 -1.53 11.35
C PHE A 81 8.53 -0.51 10.21
N LEU A 82 7.53 0.35 10.16
CA LEU A 82 7.45 1.45 9.21
C LEU A 82 8.61 2.45 9.39
N ASP A 83 9.04 2.70 10.63
CA ASP A 83 10.20 3.54 10.95
C ASP A 83 11.48 2.90 10.39
N LYS A 84 11.70 1.61 10.68
CA LYS A 84 12.86 0.84 10.20
C LYS A 84 12.93 0.75 8.68
N LEU A 85 11.79 0.79 8.00
CA LEU A 85 11.70 0.73 6.54
C LEU A 85 11.76 2.12 5.87
N GLU A 86 11.81 3.19 6.68
CA GLU A 86 11.84 4.59 6.26
C GLU A 86 10.60 5.02 5.45
N PHE A 87 9.44 4.41 5.72
CA PHE A 87 8.19 4.70 4.99
C PHE A 87 7.21 5.62 5.70
N GLN A 88 7.41 5.93 6.99
CA GLN A 88 6.51 6.81 7.74
C GLN A 88 6.18 8.11 7.00
N SER A 89 7.20 8.76 6.43
CA SER A 89 7.08 10.04 5.75
C SER A 89 6.36 9.97 4.39
N MET A 90 6.03 8.76 3.91
CA MET A 90 5.28 8.57 2.67
C MET A 90 3.77 8.54 2.89
N PHE A 91 3.32 8.32 4.14
CA PHE A 91 1.89 8.18 4.43
C PHE A 91 1.32 9.46 5.05
N VAL A 92 0.26 9.99 4.46
CA VAL A 92 -0.44 11.20 4.94
C VAL A 92 -1.34 10.92 6.15
N ALA A 93 -1.75 9.67 6.34
CA ALA A 93 -2.57 9.24 7.47
C ALA A 93 -2.33 7.76 7.81
N GLN A 94 -2.52 7.41 9.09
CA GLN A 94 -2.47 6.03 9.59
C GLN A 94 -3.65 5.81 10.51
N VAL A 95 -4.55 4.89 10.16
CA VAL A 95 -5.78 4.63 10.90
C VAL A 95 -5.81 3.18 11.38
N ARG A 96 -6.15 2.99 12.65
CA ARG A 96 -6.54 1.69 13.18
C ARG A 96 -8.01 1.46 12.86
N ILE A 97 -8.30 0.47 12.03
CA ILE A 97 -9.68 0.17 11.66
C ILE A 97 -10.29 -0.73 12.74
N LEU A 98 -11.19 -0.13 13.52
CA LEU A 98 -12.27 -0.86 14.18
C LEU A 98 -13.39 -1.11 13.15
N PRO A 99 -14.17 -2.19 13.28
CA PRO A 99 -14.99 -2.70 12.19
C PRO A 99 -16.13 -1.72 11.90
N GLN A 100 -16.06 -0.94 10.81
CA GLN A 100 -17.22 -0.27 10.19
C GLN A 100 -17.04 -0.06 8.67
N PRO A 101 -18.16 0.01 7.91
CA PRO A 101 -18.17 -0.11 6.46
C PRO A 101 -18.40 1.26 5.81
N ALA A 102 -17.40 2.13 5.71
CA ALA A 102 -17.58 3.40 5.00
C ALA A 102 -16.26 4.10 4.64
N VAL A 103 -15.27 3.39 4.11
CA VAL A 103 -14.15 4.04 3.41
C VAL A 103 -13.79 3.15 2.24
N ILE A 104 -13.54 3.74 1.06
CA ILE A 104 -13.12 3.01 -0.13
C ILE A 104 -11.78 2.33 0.18
N PHE A 105 -11.84 1.05 0.56
CA PHE A 105 -10.67 0.22 0.82
C PHE A 105 -10.21 -0.38 -0.49
N VAL A 106 -9.22 0.24 -1.12
CA VAL A 106 -8.49 -0.45 -2.16
C VAL A 106 -7.53 -1.42 -1.48
N TRP A 107 -7.95 -2.68 -1.32
CA TRP A 107 -7.05 -3.78 -1.01
C TRP A 107 -6.10 -3.97 -2.20
N VAL A 108 -5.04 -3.15 -2.27
CA VAL A 108 -3.96 -3.40 -3.21
C VAL A 108 -3.14 -4.56 -2.66
N VAL A 109 -3.57 -5.79 -2.93
CA VAL A 109 -2.63 -6.91 -2.90
C VAL A 109 -1.48 -6.51 -3.81
N VAL A 110 -0.27 -6.46 -3.27
CA VAL A 110 0.92 -5.95 -3.96
C VAL A 110 1.37 -6.94 -5.02
N SER A 111 0.61 -7.02 -6.10
CA SER A 111 0.93 -7.66 -7.36
C SER A 111 0.56 -6.68 -8.47
N LEU A 112 1.44 -6.48 -9.45
CA LEU A 112 1.20 -5.61 -10.61
C LEU A 112 -0.14 -5.94 -11.30
N SER A 113 -0.53 -7.21 -11.30
CA SER A 113 -1.82 -7.67 -11.84
C SER A 113 -3.02 -7.20 -11.02
N ALA A 114 -2.92 -7.26 -9.69
CA ALA A 114 -3.99 -6.79 -8.79
C ALA A 114 -4.11 -5.26 -8.84
N TYR A 115 -2.98 -4.55 -8.92
CA TYR A 115 -2.95 -3.10 -9.11
C TYR A 115 -3.61 -2.66 -10.42
N LYS A 116 -3.27 -3.31 -11.54
CA LYS A 116 -3.89 -3.06 -12.85
C LYS A 116 -5.40 -3.34 -12.81
N ASN A 117 -5.82 -4.46 -12.20
CA ASN A 117 -7.24 -4.81 -12.10
C ASN A 117 -8.03 -3.81 -11.25
N SER A 118 -7.44 -3.31 -10.16
CA SER A 118 -8.07 -2.31 -9.30
C SER A 118 -8.27 -0.97 -10.02
N LEU A 119 -7.26 -0.50 -10.76
CA LEU A 119 -7.38 0.72 -11.57
C LEU A 119 -8.41 0.58 -12.70
N MET A 120 -8.47 -0.58 -13.35
CA MET A 120 -9.48 -0.88 -14.37
C MET A 120 -10.91 -0.87 -13.80
N GLN A 121 -11.11 -1.39 -12.58
CA GLN A 121 -12.41 -1.36 -11.91
C GLN A 121 -12.82 0.06 -11.51
N HIS A 122 -11.89 0.87 -11.00
CA HIS A 122 -12.14 2.28 -10.72
C HIS A 122 -12.51 3.07 -11.98
N SER A 123 -11.79 2.86 -13.09
CA SER A 123 -12.08 3.50 -14.38
C SER A 123 -13.41 3.06 -15.02
N SER A 124 -13.96 1.92 -14.60
CA SER A 124 -15.22 1.37 -15.13
C SER A 124 -16.44 1.73 -14.28
N GLY A 125 -16.28 2.50 -13.20
CA GLY A 125 -17.38 2.87 -12.30
C GLY A 125 -18.01 1.70 -11.53
N LYS A 126 -17.41 0.50 -11.56
CA LYS A 126 -17.87 -0.65 -10.78
C LYS A 126 -17.33 -0.54 -9.36
N LEU A 127 -18.09 0.16 -8.52
CA LEU A 127 -17.94 0.12 -7.07
C LEU A 127 -18.39 -1.28 -6.59
N PHE A 128 -17.51 -2.01 -5.91
CA PHE A 128 -17.92 -3.24 -5.22
C PHE A 128 -18.62 -2.86 -3.92
N LEU A 129 -19.89 -3.27 -3.79
CA LEU A 129 -20.60 -3.40 -2.52
C LEU A 129 -20.04 -4.60 -1.74
#